data_AF-A0A5B8CT11-F1
#
_entry.id   AF-A0A5B8CT11-F1
#
_cell.length_a   1.000
_cell.length_b   1.000
_cell.length_c   1.000
_cell.angle_alpha   90.00
_cell.angle_beta   90.00
_cell.angle_gamma   90.00
#
_symmetry.space_group_name_H-M   'P 1'
#
loop_
_entity.id
_entity.type
_entity.pdbx_description
1 polymer ?
#
loop_
_entity_poly.entity_id
_entity_poly.type
_entity_poly.pdbx_seq_one_letter_code
_entity_poly.pdbx_strand_id
1 'polypeptide(L)'
;MAIQFLPILKAVAPYIAQVATAAIPAFTSKPEAAKVDPLLTRQIEELQAATIQNAESIHLLAEKMQLAIQALEQAGGEAKRQVATYKTMLFFALGLAMLTAMACVYLLMR
;
A
#
# COMPACT_ATOMS: atom_id res chain seq x y z
N MET A 1 -8.80 -11.71 0.67
CA MET A 1 -7.62 -11.65 -0.22
C MET A 1 -6.27 -11.83 0.51
N ALA A 2 -6.22 -12.40 1.73
CA ALA A 2 -4.95 -12.57 2.47
C ALA A 2 -4.06 -13.76 1.98
N ILE A 3 -4.58 -14.60 1.08
CA ILE A 3 -3.94 -15.86 0.66
C ILE A 3 -2.89 -15.65 -0.46
N GLN A 4 -2.86 -14.48 -1.11
CA GLN A 4 -1.96 -14.25 -2.27
C GLN A 4 -0.50 -13.92 -1.90
N PHE A 5 -0.19 -13.60 -0.63
CA PHE A 5 1.20 -13.33 -0.21
C PHE A 5 1.97 -14.59 0.21
N LEU A 6 1.26 -15.66 0.58
CA LEU A 6 1.88 -16.92 1.01
C LEU A 6 2.83 -17.54 -0.02
N PRO A 7 2.49 -17.63 -1.32
CA PRO A 7 3.40 -18.21 -2.31
C PRO A 7 4.65 -17.37 -2.54
N ILE A 8 4.54 -16.03 -2.47
CA ILE A 8 5.66 -15.11 -2.59
C ILE A 8 6.59 -15.26 -1.37
N LEU A 9 6.02 -15.28 -0.16
CA LEU A 9 6.79 -15.47 1.07
C LEU A 9 7.56 -16.82 1.05
N LYS A 10 6.91 -17.89 0.57
CA LYS A 10 7.55 -19.21 0.42
C LYS A 10 8.70 -19.21 -0.58
N ALA A 11 8.56 -18.47 -1.67
CA ALA A 11 9.59 -18.37 -2.71
C ALA A 11 10.81 -17.57 -2.24
N VAL A 12 10.60 -16.53 -1.41
CA VAL A 12 11.65 -15.61 -0.98
C VAL A 12 12.28 -16.02 0.36
N ALA A 13 11.55 -16.74 1.22
CA ALA A 13 12.04 -17.24 2.51
C ALA A 13 13.43 -17.92 2.50
N PRO A 14 13.76 -18.86 1.58
CA PRO A 14 15.08 -19.49 1.56
C PRO A 14 16.21 -18.49 1.24
N TYR A 15 15.93 -17.45 0.46
CA TYR A 15 16.91 -16.42 0.13
C TYR A 15 17.11 -15.45 1.30
N ILE A 16 16.05 -15.11 2.06
CA ILE A 16 16.20 -14.32 3.28
C ILE A 16 17.02 -15.08 4.32
N ALA A 17 16.79 -16.39 4.46
CA ALA A 17 17.58 -17.22 5.36
C ALA A 17 19.07 -17.27 4.97
N GLN A 18 19.38 -17.40 3.68
CA GLN A 18 20.77 -17.39 3.18
C GLN A 18 21.45 -16.03 3.37
N VAL A 19 20.74 -14.94 3.10
CA VAL A 19 21.26 -13.57 3.32
C VAL A 19 21.47 -13.32 4.80
N ALA A 20 20.52 -13.71 5.66
CA ALA A 20 20.65 -13.58 7.10
C ALA A 20 21.83 -14.39 7.65
N THR A 21 22.00 -15.64 7.23
CA THR A 21 23.12 -16.49 7.69
C THR A 21 24.48 -16.01 7.22
N ALA A 22 24.58 -15.39 6.05
CA ALA A 22 25.83 -14.80 5.57
C ALA A 22 26.12 -13.42 6.17
N ALA A 23 25.09 -12.58 6.33
CA ALA A 23 25.25 -11.19 6.76
C ALA A 23 25.35 -11.06 8.28
N ILE A 24 24.55 -11.80 9.06
CA ILE A 24 24.52 -11.66 10.52
C ILE A 24 25.92 -11.84 11.14
N PRO A 25 26.70 -12.89 10.84
CA PRO A 25 28.04 -13.05 11.40
C PRO A 25 28.98 -11.92 11.00
N ALA A 26 28.87 -11.39 9.78
CA ALA A 26 29.69 -10.26 9.34
C ALA A 26 29.43 -8.97 10.15
N PHE A 27 28.25 -8.84 10.74
CA PHE A 27 27.87 -7.70 11.59
C PHE A 27 28.02 -7.99 13.10
N THR A 28 27.93 -9.25 13.55
CA THR A 28 27.93 -9.60 14.99
C THR A 28 29.21 -10.27 15.50
N SER A 29 30.12 -10.70 14.61
CA SER A 29 31.37 -11.35 15.03
C SER A 29 32.31 -10.32 15.66
N LYS A 30 32.67 -10.56 16.93
CA LYS A 30 33.71 -9.79 17.62
C LYS A 30 35.07 -10.15 17.00
N PRO A 31 35.86 -9.20 16.48
CA PRO A 31 37.13 -9.54 15.84
C PRO A 31 38.09 -10.14 16.86
N GLU A 32 38.72 -11.27 16.51
CA GLU A 32 39.84 -11.82 17.29
C GLU A 32 40.94 -10.76 17.46
N ALA A 33 41.61 -10.80 18.60
CA ALA A 33 42.43 -9.74 19.20
C ALA A 33 43.71 -9.35 18.42
N ALA A 34 43.57 -8.97 17.15
CA ALA A 34 44.62 -8.38 16.34
C ALA A 34 44.18 -6.96 15.91
N LYS A 35 44.51 -5.97 16.75
CA LYS A 35 44.53 -4.52 16.44
C LYS A 35 43.39 -4.03 15.53
N VAL A 36 42.14 -4.31 15.87
CA VAL A 36 41.04 -3.54 15.30
C VAL A 36 40.97 -2.23 16.06
N ASP A 37 41.14 -1.11 15.34
CA ASP A 37 41.05 0.23 15.91
C ASP A 37 39.69 0.37 16.63
N PRO A 38 39.66 0.69 17.94
CA PRO A 38 38.41 0.85 18.68
C PRO A 38 37.45 1.87 18.03
N LEU A 39 37.98 2.83 17.25
CA LEU A 39 37.17 3.75 16.46
C LEU A 39 36.38 3.03 15.34
N LEU A 40 36.98 2.03 14.70
CA LEU A 40 36.34 1.26 13.63
C LEU A 40 35.18 0.42 14.17
N THR A 41 35.37 -0.22 15.32
CA THR A 41 34.31 -0.99 16.02
C THR A 41 33.14 -0.08 16.39
N ARG A 42 33.42 1.12 16.92
CA ARG A 42 32.42 2.15 17.22
C ARG A 42 31.64 2.60 15.98
N GLN A 43 32.32 2.86 14.87
CA GLN A 43 31.67 3.26 13.61
C GLN A 43 30.79 2.14 13.05
N ILE A 44 31.20 0.87 13.18
CA ILE A 44 30.37 -0.27 12.77
C ILE A 44 29.11 -0.35 13.64
N GLU A 45 29.22 -0.19 14.96
CA GLU A 45 28.06 -0.16 15.86
C GLU A 45 27.10 1.00 15.52
N GLU A 46 27.63 2.19 15.26
CA GLU A 46 26.82 3.36 14.87
C GLU A 46 26.11 3.16 13.53
N LEU A 47 26.80 2.60 12.52
CA LEU A 47 26.20 2.26 11.23
C LEU A 47 25.13 1.16 11.36
N GLN A 48 25.35 0.17 12.21
CA GLN A 48 24.37 -0.89 12.46
C GLN A 48 23.12 -0.31 13.14
N ALA A 49 23.29 0.52 14.17
CA ALA A 49 22.18 1.17 14.85
C ALA A 49 21.36 2.05 13.89
N ALA A 50 22.03 2.86 13.06
CA ALA A 50 21.37 3.68 12.05
C ALA A 50 20.64 2.82 10.99
N THR A 51 21.23 1.71 10.57
CA THR A 51 20.61 0.80 9.60
C THR A 51 19.36 0.13 10.16
N ILE A 52 19.40 -0.32 11.43
CA ILE A 52 18.24 -0.90 12.12
C ILE A 52 17.12 0.14 12.24
N GLN A 53 17.44 1.34 12.70
CA GLN A 53 16.47 2.43 12.82
C GLN A 53 15.84 2.81 11.48
N ASN A 54 16.63 2.83 10.40
CA ASN A 54 16.13 3.09 9.06
C ASN A 54 15.23 1.96 8.55
N ALA A 55 15.58 0.70 8.82
CA ALA A 55 14.75 -0.45 8.45
C ALA A 55 13.38 -0.42 9.16
N GLU A 56 13.36 -0.09 10.46
CA GLU A 56 12.12 0.13 11.21
C GLU A 56 11.28 1.29 10.63
N SER A 57 11.95 2.39 10.27
CA SER A 57 11.29 3.56 9.68
C SER A 57 10.68 3.25 8.31
N ILE A 58 11.38 2.49 7.46
CA ILE A 58 10.88 2.03 6.16
C ILE A 58 9.69 1.08 6.35
N HIS A 59 9.77 0.19 7.33
CA HIS A 59 8.66 -0.72 7.64
C HIS A 59 7.41 0.04 8.05
N LEU A 60 7.55 1.01 8.97
CA LEU A 60 6.46 1.86 9.40
C LEU A 60 5.88 2.66 8.21
N LEU A 61 6.73 3.23 7.36
CA LEU A 61 6.29 3.97 6.18
C LEU A 61 5.50 3.06 5.23
N ALA A 62 5.96 1.83 4.98
CA ALA A 62 5.28 0.86 4.14
C ALA A 62 3.91 0.48 4.72
N GLU A 63 3.81 0.28 6.03
CA GLU A 63 2.55 0.00 6.71
C GLU A 63 1.56 1.17 6.56
N LYS A 64 2.01 2.42 6.78
CA LYS A 64 1.17 3.61 6.59
C LYS A 64 0.75 3.80 5.13
N MET A 65 1.64 3.54 4.18
CA MET A 65 1.30 3.56 2.76
C MET A 65 0.24 2.51 2.42
N GLN A 66 0.38 1.29 2.92
CA GLN A 66 -0.57 0.22 2.69
C GLN A 66 -1.97 0.59 3.22
N LEU A 67 -2.04 1.18 4.42
CA LEU A 67 -3.30 1.67 4.99
C LEU A 67 -3.90 2.82 4.15
N ALA A 68 -3.08 3.77 3.71
CA ALA A 68 -3.52 4.89 2.89
C ALA A 68 -4.06 4.42 1.53
N ILE A 69 -3.38 3.48 0.87
CA ILE A 69 -3.83 2.90 -0.40
C ILE A 69 -5.17 2.19 -0.22
N GLN A 70 -5.35 1.39 0.84
CA GLN A 70 -6.61 0.73 1.13
C GLN A 70 -7.75 1.73 1.35
N ALA A 71 -7.49 2.80 2.10
CA ALA A 71 -8.48 3.86 2.32
C ALA A 71 -8.85 4.57 1.00
N LEU A 72 -7.87 4.83 0.14
CA LEU A 72 -8.10 5.42 -1.19
C LEU A 72 -8.90 4.49 -2.11
N GLU A 73 -8.61 3.19 -2.12
CA GLU A 73 -9.37 2.20 -2.88
C GLU A 73 -10.82 2.12 -2.42
N GLN A 74 -11.06 2.12 -1.11
CA GLN A 74 -12.41 2.13 -0.54
C GLN A 74 -13.17 3.40 -0.92
N ALA A 75 -12.57 4.58 -0.70
CA ALA A 75 -13.19 5.86 -1.04
C ALA A 75 -13.46 5.97 -2.55
N GLY A 76 -12.53 5.50 -3.38
CA GLY A 76 -12.70 5.44 -4.84
C GLY A 76 -13.84 4.50 -5.26
N GLY A 77 -13.98 3.35 -4.59
CA GLY A 77 -15.08 2.41 -4.80
C GLY A 77 -16.44 3.01 -4.45
N GLU A 78 -16.53 3.71 -3.32
CA GLU A 78 -17.74 4.41 -2.88
C GLU A 78 -18.11 5.55 -3.84
N ALA A 79 -17.14 6.37 -4.25
CA ALA A 79 -17.36 7.44 -5.23
C ALA A 79 -17.87 6.90 -6.57
N LYS A 80 -17.29 5.81 -7.09
CA LYS A 80 -17.77 5.16 -8.33
C LYS A 80 -19.22 4.69 -8.20
N ARG A 81 -19.59 4.10 -7.05
CA ARG A 81 -20.98 3.68 -6.78
C ARG A 81 -21.94 4.87 -6.76
N GLN A 82 -21.57 5.95 -6.07
CA GLN A 82 -22.40 7.16 -6.01
C GLN A 82 -22.62 7.76 -7.42
N VAL A 83 -21.55 7.88 -8.21
CA VAL A 83 -21.65 8.37 -9.60
C VAL A 83 -22.56 7.48 -10.44
N ALA A 84 -22.45 6.15 -10.31
CA ALA A 84 -23.34 5.23 -11.01
C ALA A 84 -24.81 5.41 -10.60
N THR A 85 -25.08 5.56 -9.30
CA THR A 85 -26.44 5.82 -8.79
C THR A 85 -26.99 7.14 -9.32
N TYR A 86 -26.23 8.24 -9.25
CA TYR A 86 -26.65 9.55 -9.76
C TYR A 86 -26.89 9.54 -11.26
N LYS A 87 -26.04 8.85 -12.04
CA LYS A 87 -26.24 8.69 -13.48
C LYS A 87 -27.56 8.00 -13.79
N THR A 88 -27.89 6.94 -13.05
CA THR A 88 -29.16 6.23 -13.21
C THR A 88 -30.35 7.12 -12.86
N MET A 89 -30.28 7.82 -11.72
CA MET A 89 -31.33 8.75 -11.28
C MET A 89 -31.56 9.89 -12.28
N LEU A 90 -30.48 10.42 -12.86
CA LEU A 90 -30.53 11.46 -13.89
C LEU A 90 -31.22 10.98 -15.16
N PHE A 91 -30.97 9.74 -15.60
CA PHE A 91 -31.70 9.17 -16.74
C PHE A 91 -33.20 9.02 -16.46
N PHE A 92 -33.58 8.58 -15.25
CA PHE A 92 -34.99 8.53 -14.85
C PHE A 92 -35.64 9.92 -14.85
N ALA A 93 -34.96 10.91 -14.27
CA ALA A 93 -35.47 12.28 -14.23
C ALA A 93 -35.63 12.88 -15.64
N LEU A 94 -34.64 12.68 -16.52
CA LEU A 94 -34.72 13.11 -17.91
C LEU A 94 -35.84 12.41 -18.69
N GLY A 95 -36.00 11.11 -18.50
CA GLY A 95 -37.07 10.34 -19.13
C GLY A 95 -38.45 10.86 -18.71
N LEU A 96 -38.66 11.08 -17.41
CA LEU A 96 -39.91 11.64 -16.87
C LEU A 96 -40.16 13.07 -17.39
N ALA A 97 -39.13 13.91 -17.43
CA ALA A 97 -39.23 15.26 -17.97
C ALA A 97 -39.63 15.26 -19.45
N MET A 98 -39.02 14.40 -20.28
CA MET A 98 -39.38 14.28 -21.70
C MET A 98 -40.81 13.78 -21.90
N LEU A 99 -41.25 12.78 -21.13
CA LEU A 99 -42.62 12.29 -21.18
C LEU A 99 -43.64 13.39 -20.83
N THR A 100 -43.33 14.18 -19.80
CA THR A 100 -44.17 15.29 -19.37
C THR A 100 -44.22 16.38 -20.44
N ALA A 101 -43.07 16.75 -21.01
CA ALA A 101 -42.99 17.71 -22.10
C ALA A 101 -43.79 17.27 -23.34
N MET A 102 -43.67 15.99 -23.73
CA MET A 102 -44.47 15.42 -24.83
C MET A 102 -45.97 15.48 -24.54
N ALA A 103 -46.39 15.16 -23.31
CA ALA A 103 -47.79 15.24 -22.91
C ALA A 103 -48.32 16.69 -22.98
N CYS A 104 -47.54 17.67 -22.51
CA CYS A 104 -47.90 19.09 -22.63
C CYS A 104 -48.04 19.53 -24.08
N VAL A 105 -47.11 19.15 -24.96
CA VAL A 105 -47.18 19.48 -26.39
C VAL A 105 -48.40 18.83 -27.04
N TYR A 106 -48.67 17.56 -26.74
CA TYR A 106 -49.84 16.84 -27.24
C TYR A 106 -51.15 17.52 -26.85
N LEU A 107 -51.26 17.95 -25.58
CA LEU A 107 -52.44 18.67 -25.08
C LEU A 107 -52.61 20.07 -25.69
N LEU A 108 -51.53 20.72 -26.13
CA LEU A 108 -51.60 22.02 -26.81
C LEU A 108 -52.00 21.90 -28.29
N MET A 109 -51.69 20.77 -28.94
CA MET A 109 -51.99 20.53 -30.35
C MET A 109 -53.37 19.93 -30.60
N ARG A 110 -54.07 19.48 -29.56
CA ARG A 110 -55.39 18.84 -29.61
C ARG A 110 -56.46 19.76 -29.04
#